data_AF-A0A2T4YIW0-F1
#
_entry.id   AF-A0A2T4YIW0-F1
#
_cell.length_a   1.000
_cell.length_b   1.000
_cell.length_c   1.000
_cell.angle_alpha   90.00
_cell.angle_beta   90.00
_cell.angle_gamma   90.00
#
_symmetry.space_group_name_H-M   'P 1'
#
loop_
_entity.id
_entity.type
_entity.pdbx_description
1 polymer ?
#
loop_
_entity_poly.entity_id
_entity_poly.type
_entity_poly.pdbx_seq_one_letter_code
_entity_poly.pdbx_strand_id
1 'polypeptide(L)'
;MPVLKRCLALSVLLGLAACTTAGPVPGTPEFAAAQVSRAYDCGVRVDRGRVMARLPREERQRFMTANASFAVKSYKAPRSCDASERSSVQRDVAVLGRR
;
A
#
# COMPACT_ATOMS: atom_id res chain seq x y z
N MET A 1 -29.81 12.96 32.32
CA MET A 1 -28.98 13.54 31.24
C MET A 1 -28.01 12.51 30.64
N PRO A 2 -28.46 11.60 29.75
CA PRO A 2 -27.58 10.60 29.14
C PRO A 2 -27.01 11.02 27.76
N VAL A 3 -27.52 12.11 27.18
CA VAL A 3 -27.23 12.52 25.80
C VAL A 3 -25.80 13.06 25.65
N LEU A 4 -25.31 13.83 26.63
CA LEU A 4 -23.94 14.41 26.59
C LEU A 4 -22.83 13.34 26.56
N LYS A 5 -23.04 12.20 27.24
CA LYS A 5 -22.06 11.11 27.34
C LYS A 5 -21.90 10.34 26.03
N ARG A 6 -22.94 10.33 25.18
CA ARG A 6 -22.91 9.67 23.86
C ARG A 6 -22.16 10.50 22.82
N CYS A 7 -22.25 11.83 22.87
CA CYS A 7 -21.54 12.71 21.95
C CYS A 7 -20.01 12.63 22.12
N LEU A 8 -19.52 12.57 23.37
CA LEU A 8 -18.09 12.43 23.65
C LEU A 8 -17.51 11.10 23.14
N ALA A 9 -18.25 10.00 23.27
CA ALA A 9 -17.83 8.71 22.74
C ALA A 9 -17.74 8.71 21.20
N LEU A 10 -18.64 9.44 20.53
CA LEU A 10 -18.62 9.59 19.07
C LEU A 10 -17.38 10.36 18.60
N SER A 11 -17.03 11.46 19.27
CA SER A 11 -15.85 12.28 18.94
C SER A 11 -14.54 11.52 19.12
N VAL A 12 -14.43 10.67 20.15
CA VAL A 12 -13.25 9.82 20.36
C VAL A 12 -13.13 8.77 19.25
N LEU A 13 -14.22 8.12 18.85
CA LEU A 13 -14.20 7.13 17.75
C LEU A 13 -13.85 7.76 16.40
N LEU A 14 -14.32 8.98 16.12
CA LEU A 14 -13.92 9.75 14.93
C LEU A 14 -12.44 10.14 14.96
N GLY A 15 -11.91 10.47 16.15
CA GLY A 15 -10.48 10.75 16.34
C GLY A 15 -9.57 9.54 16.09
N LEU A 16 -10.02 8.33 16.45
CA LEU A 16 -9.25 7.09 16.14
C LEU A 16 -9.31 6.70 14.66
N ALA A 17 -10.40 7.01 13.95
CA ALA A 17 -10.50 6.76 12.51
C ALA A 17 -9.49 7.61 11.70
N ALA A 18 -9.07 8.77 12.21
CA ALA A 18 -8.05 9.61 11.59
C ALA A 18 -6.61 9.02 11.68
N CYS A 19 -6.40 7.97 12.49
CA CYS A 19 -5.12 7.28 12.59
C CYS A 19 -4.92 6.19 11.51
N THR A 20 -5.86 6.03 10.57
CA THR A 20 -5.58 5.22 9.37
C THR A 20 -4.52 5.95 8.57
N THR A 21 -3.30 5.40 8.58
CA THR A 21 -2.19 5.92 7.78
C THR A 21 -2.65 5.94 6.32
N ALA A 22 -2.88 7.14 5.78
CA ALA A 22 -3.24 7.28 4.38
C ALA A 22 -2.15 6.61 3.54
N GLY A 23 -2.51 5.50 2.90
CA GLY A 23 -1.61 4.81 2.00
C GLY A 23 -1.30 5.67 0.78
N PRO A 24 -0.27 5.31 0.00
CA PRO A 24 -0.01 5.99 -1.27
C PRO A 24 -1.25 6.01 -2.17
N VAL A 25 -1.42 7.08 -2.95
CA VAL A 25 -2.62 7.29 -3.77
C VAL A 25 -2.56 6.42 -5.04
N PRO A 26 -3.62 5.69 -5.42
CA PRO A 26 -3.64 4.93 -6.67
C PRO A 26 -3.27 5.78 -7.88
N GLY A 27 -2.39 5.25 -8.72
CA GLY A 27 -1.89 5.95 -9.91
C GLY A 27 -0.57 6.69 -9.71
N THR A 28 -0.03 6.76 -8.48
CA THR A 28 1.31 7.33 -8.24
C THR A 28 2.40 6.24 -8.27
N PRO A 29 3.66 6.61 -8.53
CA PRO A 29 4.79 5.68 -8.43
C PRO A 29 4.96 5.09 -7.01
N GLU A 30 4.60 5.82 -5.96
CA GLU A 30 4.65 5.34 -4.58
C GLU A 30 3.61 4.24 -4.31
N PHE A 31 2.42 4.34 -4.92
CA PHE A 31 1.42 3.28 -4.86
C PHE A 31 1.89 2.03 -5.59
N ALA A 32 2.46 2.19 -6.79
CA ALA A 32 3.06 1.06 -7.49
C ALA A 32 4.15 0.38 -6.63
N ALA A 33 5.04 1.18 -6.01
CA ALA A 33 6.09 0.67 -5.14
C ALA A 33 5.53 -0.05 -3.89
N ALA A 34 4.49 0.49 -3.25
CA ALA A 34 3.85 -0.16 -2.11
C ALA A 34 3.22 -1.50 -2.48
N GLN A 35 2.56 -1.59 -3.64
CA GLN A 35 1.96 -2.83 -4.12
C GLN A 35 3.00 -3.88 -4.51
N VAL A 36 4.11 -3.46 -5.13
CA VAL A 36 5.25 -4.34 -5.40
C VAL A 36 5.84 -4.88 -4.09
N SER A 37 6.03 -4.03 -3.07
CA SER A 37 6.50 -4.46 -1.76
C SER A 37 5.53 -5.44 -1.10
N ARG A 38 4.22 -5.16 -1.14
CA ARG A 38 3.21 -6.04 -0.55
C ARG A 38 3.17 -7.39 -1.26
N ALA A 39 3.35 -7.42 -2.58
CA ALA A 39 3.43 -8.66 -3.33
C ALA A 39 4.61 -9.53 -2.90
N TYR A 40 5.78 -8.94 -2.62
CA TYR A 40 6.90 -9.69 -2.06
C TYR A 40 6.58 -10.27 -0.69
N ASP A 41 5.96 -9.49 0.21
CA ASP A 41 5.53 -9.99 1.53
C ASP A 41 4.55 -11.16 1.40
N CYS A 42 3.67 -11.13 0.39
CA CYS A 42 2.70 -12.18 0.13
C CYS A 42 3.24 -13.39 -0.66
N GLY A 43 4.51 -13.38 -1.07
CA GLY A 43 5.12 -14.42 -1.91
C GLY A 43 4.62 -14.41 -3.36
N VAL A 44 4.06 -13.31 -3.83
CA VAL A 44 3.56 -13.14 -5.21
C VAL A 44 4.71 -12.72 -6.11
N ARG A 45 4.84 -13.38 -7.27
CA ARG A 45 5.86 -13.02 -8.27
C ARG A 45 5.51 -11.67 -8.92
N VAL A 46 6.51 -10.81 -9.04
CA VAL A 46 6.39 -9.49 -9.68
C VAL A 46 7.53 -9.27 -10.65
N ASP A 47 7.19 -8.93 -11.90
CA ASP A 47 8.14 -8.38 -12.86
C ASP A 47 8.28 -6.87 -12.62
N ARG A 48 9.17 -6.50 -11.69
CA ARG A 48 9.42 -5.08 -11.33
C ARG A 48 9.96 -4.28 -12.51
N GLY A 49 10.73 -4.92 -13.41
CA GLY A 49 11.25 -4.27 -14.61
C GLY A 49 10.12 -3.82 -15.52
N ARG A 50 9.12 -4.68 -15.73
CA ARG A 50 7.91 -4.34 -16.48
C ARG A 50 7.10 -3.23 -15.82
N VAL A 51 6.87 -3.28 -14.51
CA VAL A 51 6.16 -2.20 -13.78
C VAL A 51 6.89 -0.85 -13.98
N MET A 52 8.21 -0.83 -13.82
CA MET A 52 9.00 0.39 -14.00
C MET A 52 9.03 0.89 -15.46
N ALA A 53 9.01 -0.03 -16.43
CA ALA A 53 8.98 0.33 -17.85
C ALA A 53 7.70 1.07 -18.25
N ARG A 54 6.59 0.80 -17.54
CA ARG A 54 5.27 1.41 -17.74
C ARG A 54 5.09 2.77 -17.08
N LEU A 55 5.97 3.11 -16.15
CA LEU A 55 6.00 4.44 -15.56
C LEU A 55 6.66 5.45 -16.51
N PRO A 56 6.16 6.71 -16.55
CA PRO A 56 6.85 7.82 -17.20
C PRO A 56 8.28 7.95 -16.67
N ARG A 57 9.21 8.38 -17.53
CA ARG A 57 10.64 8.36 -17.21
C ARG A 57 10.96 9.19 -15.95
N GLU A 58 10.31 10.34 -15.82
CA GLU A 58 10.40 11.26 -14.69
C GLU A 58 9.93 10.65 -13.36
N GLU A 59 9.06 9.62 -13.41
CA GLU A 59 8.51 8.97 -12.22
C GLU A 59 9.32 7.78 -11.73
N ARG A 60 10.20 7.23 -12.58
CA ARG A 60 10.97 6.02 -12.26
C ARG A 60 11.87 6.20 -11.05
N GLN A 61 12.48 7.38 -10.89
CA GLN A 61 13.31 7.67 -9.73
C GLN A 61 12.48 7.68 -8.44
N ARG A 62 11.29 8.29 -8.47
CA ARG A 62 10.36 8.31 -7.32
C ARG A 62 9.93 6.89 -6.95
N PHE A 63 9.61 6.06 -7.94
CA PHE A 63 9.30 4.64 -7.74
C PHE A 63 10.46 3.90 -7.08
N MET A 64 11.70 4.04 -7.57
CA MET A 64 12.86 3.34 -7.02
C MET A 64 13.12 3.74 -5.56
N THR A 65 13.07 5.04 -5.25
CA THR A 65 13.23 5.56 -3.89
C THR A 65 12.14 5.02 -2.96
N ALA A 66 10.87 5.08 -3.38
CA ALA A 66 9.75 4.56 -2.60
C ALA A 66 9.86 3.04 -2.40
N ASN A 67 10.19 2.28 -3.44
CA ASN A 67 10.34 0.83 -3.38
C ASN A 67 11.45 0.41 -2.40
N ALA A 68 12.58 1.12 -2.37
CA ALA A 68 13.63 0.89 -1.38
C ALA A 68 13.14 1.15 0.05
N SER A 69 12.43 2.25 0.27
CA SER A 69 11.86 2.57 1.59
C SER A 69 10.87 1.53 2.07
N PHE A 70 9.96 1.07 1.19
CA PHE A 70 9.01 0.01 1.53
C PHE A 70 9.68 -1.33 1.78
N ALA A 71 10.70 -1.71 1.00
CA ALA A 71 11.46 -2.93 1.25
C ALA A 71 12.11 -2.93 2.64
N VAL A 72 12.70 -1.81 3.07
CA VAL A 72 13.25 -1.68 4.43
C VAL A 72 12.15 -1.77 5.50
N LYS A 73 11.00 -1.14 5.27
CA LYS A 73 9.85 -1.23 6.20
C LYS A 73 9.33 -2.67 6.33
N SER A 74 9.11 -3.35 5.21
CA SER A 74 8.67 -4.75 5.16
C SER A 74 9.69 -5.67 5.83
N TYR A 75 10.99 -5.45 5.63
CA TYR A 75 12.05 -6.21 6.32
C TYR A 75 11.99 -6.04 7.85
N LYS A 76 11.78 -4.80 8.34
CA LYS A 76 11.71 -4.51 9.77
C LYS A 76 10.42 -4.99 10.43
N ALA A 77 9.33 -5.10 9.68
CA ALA A 77 8.02 -5.49 10.17
C ALA A 77 7.29 -6.37 9.13
N PRO A 78 7.71 -7.63 8.97
CA PRO A 78 7.11 -8.52 7.99
C PRO A 78 5.66 -8.80 8.35
N ARG A 79 4.78 -8.71 7.34
CA ARG A 79 3.34 -8.94 7.51
C ARG A 79 2.92 -10.14 6.68
N SER A 80 2.37 -11.16 7.33
CA SER A 80 1.76 -12.30 6.65
C SER A 80 0.62 -11.87 5.73
N CYS A 81 0.32 -12.69 4.73
CA CYS A 81 -0.86 -12.53 3.88
C CYS A 81 -1.71 -13.80 3.92
N ASP A 82 -3.01 -13.63 4.08
CA ASP A 82 -3.96 -14.71 3.87
C ASP A 82 -4.22 -14.94 2.37
N ALA A 83 -5.05 -15.94 2.04
CA ALA A 83 -5.36 -16.30 0.67
C ALA A 83 -6.15 -15.21 -0.08
N SER A 84 -7.04 -14.49 0.61
CA SER A 84 -7.85 -13.43 0.02
C SER A 84 -6.99 -12.22 -0.33
N GLU A 85 -6.16 -11.78 0.61
CA GLU A 85 -5.22 -10.69 0.41
C GLU A 85 -4.22 -11.02 -0.69
N ARG A 86 -3.62 -12.22 -0.67
CA ARG A 86 -2.71 -12.67 -1.73
C ARG A 86 -3.36 -12.58 -3.11
N SER A 87 -4.62 -13.02 -3.22
CA SER A 87 -5.38 -12.96 -4.47
C SER A 87 -5.65 -11.53 -4.93
N SER A 88 -5.95 -10.63 -3.98
CA SER A 88 -6.13 -9.20 -4.28
C SER A 88 -4.84 -8.56 -4.78
N VAL A 89 -3.75 -8.76 -4.04
CA VAL A 89 -2.42 -8.22 -4.38
C VAL A 89 -1.97 -8.74 -5.75
N GLN A 90 -2.20 -10.02 -6.07
CA GLN A 90 -1.90 -10.59 -7.37
C GLN A 90 -2.63 -9.88 -8.51
N ARG A 91 -3.91 -9.52 -8.33
CA ARG A 91 -4.66 -8.75 -9.33
C ARG A 91 -4.08 -7.34 -9.49
N ASP A 92 -3.78 -6.68 -8.37
CA ASP A 92 -3.28 -5.30 -8.36
C ASP A 92 -1.94 -5.19 -9.10
N VAL A 93 -0.97 -6.07 -8.80
CA VAL A 93 0.32 -6.06 -9.50
C VAL A 93 0.22 -6.47 -10.96
N ALA A 94 -0.72 -7.35 -11.31
CA ALA A 94 -0.98 -7.70 -12.70
C ALA A 94 -1.53 -6.51 -13.50
N VAL A 95 -2.35 -5.65 -12.88
CA VAL A 95 -2.80 -4.39 -13.48
C VAL A 95 -1.64 -3.42 -13.68
N LEU A 96 -0.76 -3.28 -12.68
CA LEU A 96 0.42 -2.41 -12.78
C LEU A 96 1.38 -2.79 -13.91
N GLY A 97 1.51 -4.09 -14.22
CA GLY A 97 2.34 -4.54 -15.34
C GLY A 97 1.69 -4.39 -16.73
N ARG A 98 0.38 -4.10 -16.80
CA ARG A 98 -0.40 -3.99 -18.04
C ARG A 98 -0.69 -2.56 -18.47
N ARG A 99 -0.93 -1.65 -17.51
CA ARG A 99 -0.93 -0.19 -17.76
C ARG A 99 0.42 0.20 -18.35
#